data_AF-A0A7S1CSU4-F1
#
_entry.id   AF-A0A7S1CSU4-F1
#
_cell.length_a   1.000
_cell.length_b   1.000
_cell.length_c   1.000
_cell.angle_alpha   90.00
_cell.angle_beta   90.00
_cell.angle_gamma   90.00
#
_symmetry.space_group_name_H-M   'P 1'
#
loop_
_entity.id
_entity.type
_entity.pdbx_description
1 polymer ?
#
loop_
_entity_poly.entity_id
_entity_poly.type
_entity_poly.pdbx_seq_one_letter_code
_entity_poly.pdbx_strand_id
1 'polypeptide(L)'
;KEAASIGDEGVAEDDEAKAKAMEDSALDLQLLCETLIKLLEFDEKVSEVMLECGLLGPKIDDMLDLLFAITGADLPDEGEDVLISNLPRPSPADSTNVDDIFSSLCRVLKVVVRHPRARSVIGERGSAAGDIIHCDSGLNTLLMVGILYLGDTASRGSLDVFETMMAKSHDGLLQRDMKYLIDILHKFADSASEPTTEENVKSSDQLAISRQGTILDLLKSILATNESSQEVFRVCCGFECVVRLIFSLEGIISVENSNSEIATAAMKLLKSAFALLATATGDKGEKNSLTPSMSIDVLSDHSMSSTALPYAANLLYLRSNGFYVEFASAIAAMGIFSDISHARSVMNLALELIHPRLVLTDGKRSNADKGAGDNVPIRNADATRLVLGIAIRLPTTDDAHDQHKALAKNAFDELLRLCANDMAGSSLSRLASSGLCGSLTSQTEFAHMLEDRSHFLYSRFVLLLRRIAAFSMTYNDFVSLLRCVAGPILLAEDEEVDKESEQKKKRIRLAVISSSVQA
;
A
#
# COMPACT_ATOMS: atom_id res chain seq x y z
N LYS A 1 -34.92 39.86 -51.42
CA LYS A 1 -33.48 39.76 -51.11
C LYS A 1 -33.21 40.69 -49.96
N GLU A 2 -33.35 40.18 -48.75
CA GLU A 2 -32.78 40.64 -47.48
C GLU A 2 -33.53 39.87 -46.39
N ALA A 3 -32.87 38.86 -45.86
CA ALA A 3 -33.24 38.17 -44.65
C ALA A 3 -31.93 37.80 -43.94
N ALA A 4 -31.64 38.61 -42.93
CA ALA A 4 -30.93 38.34 -41.69
C ALA A 4 -29.87 37.21 -41.69
N SER A 5 -28.61 37.65 -41.74
CA SER A 5 -27.48 37.01 -41.06
C SER A 5 -27.44 37.59 -39.64
N ILE A 6 -28.11 36.95 -38.69
CA ILE A 6 -27.98 37.24 -37.26
C ILE A 6 -27.93 35.90 -36.55
N GLY A 7 -26.80 35.58 -35.92
CA GLY A 7 -26.75 34.45 -34.99
C GLY A 7 -25.43 33.70 -34.84
N ASP A 8 -24.27 34.34 -34.96
CA ASP A 8 -23.00 33.66 -34.60
C ASP A 8 -21.94 34.61 -33.99
N GLU A 9 -21.91 35.89 -34.37
CA GLU A 9 -20.92 36.85 -33.82
C GLU A 9 -21.19 37.26 -32.36
N GLY A 10 -22.45 37.32 -31.91
CA GLY A 10 -22.79 37.79 -30.56
C GLY A 10 -22.64 36.76 -29.43
N VAL A 11 -22.48 35.48 -29.76
CA VAL A 11 -22.22 34.41 -28.75
C VAL A 11 -20.71 34.31 -28.49
N ALA A 12 -19.90 34.44 -29.55
CA ALA A 12 -18.44 34.43 -29.44
C ALA A 12 -17.88 35.62 -28.65
N GLU A 13 -18.49 36.81 -28.78
CA GLU A 13 -18.04 38.02 -28.08
C GLU A 13 -18.29 37.97 -26.56
N ASP A 14 -19.39 37.34 -26.13
CA ASP A 14 -19.76 37.16 -24.72
C ASP A 14 -18.91 36.04 -24.07
N ASP A 15 -18.62 34.97 -24.81
CA ASP A 15 -17.71 33.91 -24.38
C ASP A 15 -16.25 34.40 -24.24
N GLU A 16 -15.78 35.28 -25.14
CA GLU A 16 -14.45 35.88 -25.06
C GLU A 16 -14.33 36.88 -23.89
N ALA A 17 -15.36 37.70 -23.66
CA ALA A 17 -15.40 38.60 -22.51
C ALA A 17 -15.44 37.83 -21.18
N LYS A 18 -16.18 36.73 -21.12
CA LYS A 18 -16.25 35.84 -19.95
C LYS A 18 -14.92 35.13 -19.70
N ALA A 19 -14.27 34.61 -20.76
CA ALA A 19 -12.96 33.99 -20.65
C ALA A 19 -11.90 34.95 -20.11
N LYS A 20 -11.90 36.19 -20.62
CA LYS A 20 -11.00 37.25 -20.14
C LYS A 20 -11.27 37.65 -18.69
N ALA A 21 -12.54 37.77 -18.29
CA ALA A 21 -12.90 38.06 -16.90
C ALA A 21 -12.47 36.94 -15.94
N MET A 22 -12.54 35.67 -16.38
CA MET A 22 -12.02 34.53 -15.62
C MET A 22 -10.50 34.56 -15.50
N GLU A 23 -9.78 34.91 -16.57
CA GLU A 23 -8.31 35.04 -16.55
C GLU A 23 -7.83 36.16 -15.61
N ASP A 24 -8.48 37.33 -15.66
CA ASP A 24 -8.19 38.45 -14.75
C ASP A 24 -8.47 38.05 -13.29
N SER A 25 -9.59 37.35 -13.03
CA SER A 25 -9.94 36.85 -11.67
C SER A 25 -8.94 35.81 -11.16
N ALA A 26 -8.43 34.96 -12.06
CA ALA A 26 -7.40 33.98 -11.77
C ALA A 26 -6.07 34.62 -11.31
N LEU A 27 -5.63 35.67 -12.01
CA LEU A 27 -4.43 36.43 -11.65
C LEU A 27 -4.59 37.15 -10.31
N ASP A 28 -5.75 37.76 -10.07
CA ASP A 28 -6.06 38.43 -8.80
C ASP A 28 -6.06 37.42 -7.63
N LEU A 29 -6.66 36.25 -7.83
CA LEU A 29 -6.67 35.19 -6.83
C LEU A 29 -5.26 34.67 -6.54
N GLN A 30 -4.42 34.52 -7.56
CA GLN A 30 -3.01 34.13 -7.37
C GLN A 30 -2.24 35.18 -6.56
N LEU A 31 -2.39 36.46 -6.88
CA LEU A 31 -1.74 37.55 -6.15
C LEU A 31 -2.22 37.62 -4.69
N LEU A 32 -3.51 37.38 -4.46
CA LEU A 32 -4.11 37.28 -3.13
C LEU A 32 -3.49 36.13 -2.34
N CYS A 33 -3.39 34.93 -2.94
CA CYS A 33 -2.75 33.76 -2.32
C CYS A 33 -1.30 34.07 -1.93
N GLU A 34 -0.50 34.62 -2.84
CA GLU A 34 0.90 34.95 -2.56
C GLU A 34 1.05 35.99 -1.45
N THR A 35 0.14 36.97 -1.41
CA THR A 35 0.12 37.99 -0.35
C THR A 35 -0.24 37.38 1.00
N LEU A 36 -1.27 36.52 1.03
CA LEU A 36 -1.66 35.80 2.24
C LEU A 36 -0.56 34.88 2.74
N ILE A 37 0.11 34.12 1.86
CA ILE A 37 1.25 33.27 2.25
C ILE A 37 2.34 34.12 2.91
N LYS A 38 2.75 35.22 2.29
CA LYS A 38 3.78 36.11 2.85
C LYS A 38 3.37 36.69 4.21
N LEU A 39 2.09 37.02 4.40
CA LEU A 39 1.57 37.52 5.67
C LEU A 39 1.55 36.43 6.75
N LEU A 40 1.11 35.22 6.41
CA LEU A 40 0.99 34.12 7.34
C LEU A 40 2.36 33.50 7.69
N GLU A 41 3.32 33.52 6.76
CA GLU A 41 4.70 33.06 7.00
C GLU A 41 5.57 34.11 7.72
N PHE A 42 5.15 35.38 7.75
CA PHE A 42 5.90 36.44 8.41
C PHE A 42 6.02 36.21 9.93
N ASP A 43 4.94 35.78 10.58
CA ASP A 43 4.91 35.44 12.01
C ASP A 43 3.77 34.46 12.29
N GLU A 44 4.08 33.27 12.84
CA GLU A 44 3.08 32.25 13.22
C GLU A 44 2.04 32.78 14.22
N LYS A 45 2.35 33.82 14.99
CA LYS A 45 1.38 34.46 15.88
C LYS A 45 0.36 35.30 15.13
N VAL A 46 0.74 35.88 14.00
CA VAL A 46 -0.19 36.67 13.17
C VAL A 46 -1.22 35.75 12.54
N SER A 47 -0.82 34.59 12.03
CA SER A 47 -1.75 33.59 11.49
C SER A 47 -2.69 33.04 12.56
N GLU A 48 -2.18 32.75 13.77
CA GLU A 48 -3.00 32.34 14.91
C GLU A 48 -4.03 33.41 15.30
N VAL A 49 -3.60 34.66 15.46
CA VAL A 49 -4.51 35.78 15.80
C VAL A 49 -5.54 36.04 14.70
N MET A 50 -5.16 35.97 13.43
CA MET A 50 -6.10 36.14 12.31
C MET A 50 -7.15 35.04 12.26
N LEU A 51 -6.79 33.80 12.63
CA LEU A 51 -7.72 32.69 12.77
C LEU A 51 -8.64 32.87 13.98
N GLU A 52 -8.10 33.20 15.16
CA GLU A 52 -8.88 33.40 16.38
C GLU A 52 -9.84 34.59 16.27
N CYS A 53 -9.47 35.62 15.51
CA CYS A 53 -10.30 36.79 15.24
C CYS A 53 -11.34 36.55 14.13
N GLY A 54 -11.39 35.35 13.53
CA GLY A 54 -12.34 35.00 12.46
C GLY A 54 -12.13 35.76 11.15
N LEU A 55 -10.93 36.33 10.93
CA LEU A 55 -10.63 37.13 9.74
C LEU A 55 -10.23 36.27 8.53
N LEU A 56 -9.73 35.07 8.81
CA LEU A 56 -9.13 34.20 7.80
C LEU A 56 -10.11 33.17 7.22
N GLY A 57 -11.02 32.62 8.03
CA GLY A 57 -12.02 31.63 7.60
C GLY A 57 -12.87 32.09 6.42
N PRO A 58 -13.63 33.20 6.57
CA PRO A 58 -14.49 33.71 5.48
C PRO A 58 -13.71 34.05 4.21
N LYS A 59 -12.47 34.54 4.33
CA LYS A 59 -11.63 34.83 3.17
C LYS A 59 -11.17 33.58 2.44
N ILE A 60 -10.88 32.51 3.18
CA ILE A 60 -10.57 31.20 2.58
C ILE A 60 -11.82 30.70 1.87
N ASP A 61 -12.99 30.77 2.49
CA ASP A 61 -14.25 30.32 1.87
C ASP A 61 -14.56 31.12 0.59
N ASP A 62 -14.39 32.45 0.59
CA ASP A 62 -14.51 33.28 -0.62
C ASP A 62 -13.55 32.84 -1.74
N MET A 63 -12.31 32.47 -1.38
CA MET A 63 -11.31 31.97 -2.33
C MET A 63 -11.65 30.57 -2.85
N LEU A 64 -12.24 29.72 -2.01
CA LEU A 64 -12.73 28.40 -2.40
C LEU A 64 -13.89 28.55 -3.39
N ASP A 65 -14.88 29.39 -3.09
CA ASP A 65 -16.03 29.66 -3.94
C ASP A 65 -15.61 30.20 -5.31
N LEU A 66 -14.64 31.13 -5.34
CA LEU A 66 -14.10 31.65 -6.60
C LEU A 66 -13.38 30.56 -7.40
N LEU A 67 -12.64 29.68 -6.73
CA LEU A 67 -11.95 28.58 -7.39
C LEU A 67 -12.94 27.52 -7.93
N PHE A 68 -14.02 27.23 -7.20
CA PHE A 68 -15.11 26.38 -7.71
C PHE A 68 -15.76 26.99 -8.96
N ALA A 69 -16.02 28.31 -8.95
CA ALA A 69 -16.55 29.02 -10.10
C ALA A 69 -15.61 28.99 -11.32
N ILE A 70 -14.29 29.12 -11.10
CA ILE A 70 -13.28 29.06 -12.17
C ILE A 70 -13.12 27.64 -12.72
N THR A 71 -13.13 26.63 -11.85
CA THR A 71 -12.96 25.23 -12.27
C THR A 71 -14.21 24.65 -12.94
N GLY A 72 -15.37 25.32 -12.81
CA GLY A 72 -16.64 24.80 -13.31
C GLY A 72 -17.04 23.48 -12.64
N ALA A 73 -16.44 23.18 -11.49
CA ALA A 73 -16.78 21.99 -10.72
C ALA A 73 -18.09 22.25 -9.98
N ASP A 74 -19.20 21.81 -10.57
CA ASP A 74 -20.47 21.69 -9.86
C ASP A 74 -20.28 20.69 -8.71
N LEU A 75 -20.04 21.21 -7.50
CA LEU A 75 -20.14 20.40 -6.30
C LEU A 75 -21.59 19.92 -6.17
N PRO A 76 -21.83 18.65 -5.83
CA PRO A 76 -23.16 18.20 -5.46
C PRO A 76 -23.64 19.02 -4.26
N ASP A 77 -24.92 19.42 -4.31
CA ASP A 77 -25.57 20.27 -3.31
C ASP A 77 -25.37 19.72 -1.89
N GLU A 78 -25.12 20.61 -0.92
CA GLU A 78 -24.60 20.33 0.45
C GLU A 78 -25.54 19.50 1.37
N GLY A 79 -26.59 18.88 0.83
CA GLY A 79 -27.58 18.09 1.56
C GLY A 79 -27.35 16.57 1.56
N GLU A 80 -26.51 16.05 0.67
CA GLU A 80 -26.14 14.63 0.63
C GLU A 80 -24.65 14.51 0.96
N ASP A 81 -24.29 13.64 1.90
CA ASP A 81 -22.90 13.22 2.09
C ASP A 81 -22.33 12.86 0.71
N VAL A 82 -21.45 13.70 0.14
CA VAL A 82 -20.83 13.43 -1.15
C VAL A 82 -19.94 12.20 -0.98
N LEU A 83 -20.54 11.04 -1.23
CA LEU A 83 -19.83 9.79 -1.24
C LEU A 83 -18.87 9.85 -2.42
N ILE A 84 -17.59 9.57 -2.17
CA ILE A 84 -16.53 9.53 -3.17
C ILE A 84 -16.91 8.61 -4.34
N SER A 85 -17.76 7.61 -4.09
CA SER A 85 -18.37 6.73 -5.10
C SER A 85 -19.16 7.49 -6.18
N ASN A 86 -19.73 8.65 -5.87
CA ASN A 86 -20.62 9.39 -6.77
C ASN A 86 -19.88 10.35 -7.71
N LEU A 87 -18.59 10.61 -7.44
CA LEU A 87 -17.77 11.45 -8.32
C LEU A 87 -17.51 10.75 -9.69
N PRO A 88 -17.30 11.49 -10.78
CA PRO A 88 -16.92 10.92 -12.07
C PRO A 88 -15.66 10.05 -12.00
N ARG A 89 -15.43 9.19 -13.01
CA ARG A 89 -14.18 8.43 -13.15
C ARG A 89 -12.98 9.39 -13.06
N PRO A 90 -11.94 9.12 -12.26
CA PRO A 90 -10.74 9.94 -12.20
C PRO A 90 -10.14 10.12 -13.60
N SER A 91 -9.85 11.35 -13.96
CA SER A 91 -9.23 11.72 -15.24
C SER A 91 -8.03 12.62 -14.94
N PRO A 92 -6.93 12.04 -14.43
CA PRO A 92 -5.76 12.82 -14.05
C PRO A 92 -5.14 13.50 -15.27
N ALA A 93 -4.94 14.81 -15.19
CA ALA A 93 -4.25 15.61 -16.22
C ALA A 93 -2.76 15.81 -15.88
N ASP A 94 -1.91 16.00 -16.88
CA ASP A 94 -0.52 16.44 -16.64
C ASP A 94 -0.49 17.87 -16.09
N SER A 95 -1.27 18.76 -16.72
CA SER A 95 -1.44 20.14 -16.30
C SER A 95 -2.84 20.65 -16.61
N THR A 96 -3.29 21.64 -15.83
CA THR A 96 -4.50 22.42 -16.10
C THR A 96 -4.21 23.92 -15.97
N ASN A 97 -5.09 24.75 -16.53
CA ASN A 97 -4.99 26.21 -16.44
C ASN A 97 -5.20 26.75 -15.01
N VAL A 98 -5.70 25.93 -14.09
CA VAL A 98 -5.96 26.31 -12.68
C VAL A 98 -4.90 25.81 -11.72
N ASP A 99 -3.90 25.04 -12.18
CA ASP A 99 -2.96 24.35 -11.30
C ASP A 99 -2.17 25.29 -10.39
N ASP A 100 -1.68 26.39 -10.94
CA ASP A 100 -0.85 27.34 -10.19
C ASP A 100 -1.64 28.08 -9.11
N ILE A 101 -2.90 28.42 -9.43
CA ILE A 101 -3.84 29.07 -8.51
C ILE A 101 -4.22 28.09 -7.41
N PHE A 102 -4.58 26.86 -7.79
CA PHE A 102 -4.93 25.79 -6.85
C PHE A 102 -3.76 25.46 -5.93
N SER A 103 -2.54 25.35 -6.48
CA SER A 103 -1.34 25.10 -5.69
C SER A 103 -1.03 26.25 -4.72
N SER A 104 -1.26 27.49 -5.15
CA SER A 104 -1.09 28.67 -4.29
C SER A 104 -2.10 28.66 -3.13
N LEU A 105 -3.36 28.31 -3.40
CA LEU A 105 -4.37 28.12 -2.38
C LEU A 105 -4.00 26.97 -1.41
N CYS A 106 -3.52 25.83 -1.92
CA CYS A 106 -3.02 24.74 -1.09
C CYS A 106 -1.89 25.18 -0.16
N ARG A 107 -1.00 26.07 -0.60
CA ARG A 107 0.06 26.62 0.28
C ARG A 107 -0.54 27.47 1.40
N VAL A 108 -1.56 28.29 1.12
CA VAL A 108 -2.30 29.01 2.17
C VAL A 108 -2.92 28.02 3.14
N LEU A 109 -3.69 27.04 2.63
CA LEU A 109 -4.35 26.01 3.43
C LEU A 109 -3.34 25.24 4.29
N LYS A 110 -2.18 24.89 3.74
CA LYS A 110 -1.09 24.20 4.45
C LYS A 110 -0.60 24.98 5.66
N VAL A 111 -0.48 26.31 5.57
CA VAL A 111 -0.11 27.14 6.72
C VAL A 111 -1.24 27.17 7.74
N VAL A 112 -2.48 27.31 7.27
CA VAL A 112 -3.66 27.45 8.12
C VAL A 112 -3.95 26.18 8.93
N VAL A 113 -3.95 25.01 8.29
CA VAL A 113 -4.23 23.72 8.96
C VAL A 113 -3.16 23.30 9.98
N ARG A 114 -2.03 24.01 10.08
CA ARG A 114 -1.04 23.81 11.16
C ARG A 114 -1.54 24.28 12.52
N HIS A 115 -2.49 25.20 12.56
CA HIS A 115 -2.99 25.77 13.80
C HIS A 115 -4.06 24.88 14.44
N PRO A 116 -3.96 24.59 15.75
CA PRO A 116 -5.01 23.89 16.47
C PRO A 116 -6.31 24.71 16.35
N ARG A 117 -7.42 24.09 15.96
CA ARG A 117 -8.75 24.72 15.69
C ARG A 117 -8.95 25.39 14.34
N ALA A 118 -7.96 25.47 13.45
CA ALA A 118 -8.17 26.07 12.14
C ALA A 118 -9.27 25.37 11.31
N ARG A 119 -9.44 24.06 11.52
CA ARG A 119 -10.46 23.28 10.81
C ARG A 119 -11.90 23.57 11.21
N SER A 120 -12.15 24.04 12.43
CA SER A 120 -13.50 24.48 12.79
C SER A 120 -13.84 25.84 12.17
N VAL A 121 -12.84 26.58 11.68
CA VAL A 121 -12.99 27.93 11.12
C VAL A 121 -13.06 27.92 9.59
N ILE A 122 -12.52 26.90 8.93
CA ILE A 122 -12.61 26.72 7.47
C ILE A 122 -13.90 25.94 7.16
N GLY A 123 -14.81 26.52 6.39
CA GLY A 123 -16.09 25.89 6.04
C GLY A 123 -17.26 26.22 6.99
N GLU A 124 -17.09 27.08 8.00
CA GLU A 124 -18.22 27.69 8.72
C GLU A 124 -18.87 28.74 7.80
N ARG A 125 -19.72 28.31 6.86
CA ARG A 125 -20.68 29.23 6.21
C ARG A 125 -21.43 29.94 7.33
N GLY A 126 -21.29 31.27 7.40
CA GLY A 126 -21.72 32.12 8.51
C GLY A 126 -23.21 32.04 8.85
N SER A 127 -23.64 30.93 9.46
CA SER A 127 -24.96 30.77 10.04
C SER A 127 -24.89 31.17 11.50
N ALA A 128 -25.43 32.34 11.82
CA ALA A 128 -25.61 32.84 13.18
C ALA A 128 -26.61 32.02 14.03
N ALA A 129 -26.86 30.76 13.69
CA ALA A 129 -27.82 29.89 14.36
C ALA A 129 -27.24 28.49 14.53
N GLY A 130 -26.54 28.28 15.65
CA GLY A 130 -26.78 27.20 16.62
C GLY A 130 -26.86 25.73 16.22
N ASP A 131 -26.78 25.35 14.95
CA ASP A 131 -26.81 23.95 14.51
C ASP A 131 -25.42 23.54 14.02
N ILE A 132 -24.77 22.71 14.84
CA ILE A 132 -23.47 22.08 14.57
C ILE A 132 -23.70 21.02 13.48
N ILE A 133 -23.66 21.44 12.22
CA ILE A 133 -23.62 20.53 11.06
C ILE A 133 -22.18 20.53 10.54
N HIS A 134 -21.57 19.35 10.50
CA HIS A 134 -20.15 19.09 10.25
C HIS A 134 -19.70 19.51 8.83
N CYS A 135 -19.14 20.72 8.68
CA CYS A 135 -18.60 21.25 7.41
C CYS A 135 -17.18 20.76 7.03
N ASP A 136 -16.64 19.70 7.65
CA ASP A 136 -15.35 19.08 7.28
C ASP A 136 -15.35 18.42 5.86
N SER A 137 -16.50 18.40 5.17
CA SER A 137 -16.67 17.80 3.83
C SER A 137 -16.13 18.68 2.70
N GLY A 138 -16.21 20.01 2.79
CA GLY A 138 -15.85 20.92 1.70
C GLY A 138 -14.35 20.92 1.38
N LEU A 139 -13.50 21.07 2.40
CA LEU A 139 -12.04 21.04 2.24
C LEU A 139 -11.54 19.70 1.69
N ASN A 140 -12.01 18.58 2.26
CA ASN A 140 -11.61 17.26 1.77
C ASN A 140 -12.06 17.04 0.32
N THR A 141 -13.26 17.51 -0.04
CA THR A 141 -13.75 17.43 -1.43
C THR A 141 -12.91 18.26 -2.39
N LEU A 142 -12.53 19.47 -2.01
CA LEU A 142 -11.61 20.30 -2.78
C LEU A 142 -10.27 19.58 -3.02
N LEU A 143 -9.64 19.06 -1.96
CA LEU A 143 -8.36 18.37 -2.06
C LEU A 143 -8.47 17.10 -2.93
N MET A 144 -9.60 16.39 -2.85
CA MET A 144 -9.89 15.27 -3.75
C MET A 144 -9.97 15.71 -5.21
N VAL A 145 -10.62 16.83 -5.51
CA VAL A 145 -10.67 17.37 -6.88
C VAL A 145 -9.25 17.64 -7.40
N GLY A 146 -8.41 18.25 -6.57
CA GLY A 146 -7.00 18.47 -6.89
C GLY A 146 -6.22 17.19 -7.18
N ILE A 147 -6.49 16.11 -6.44
CA ILE A 147 -5.80 14.81 -6.61
C ILE A 147 -6.36 14.02 -7.80
N LEU A 148 -7.66 14.07 -8.06
CA LEU A 148 -8.31 13.19 -9.05
C LEU A 148 -8.35 13.79 -10.45
N TYR A 149 -8.45 15.12 -10.60
CA TYR A 149 -8.79 15.76 -11.87
C TYR A 149 -7.85 16.86 -12.32
N LEU A 150 -7.27 17.62 -11.38
CA LEU A 150 -6.33 18.70 -11.73
C LEU A 150 -4.95 18.17 -12.08
N GLY A 151 -4.00 19.03 -12.44
CA GLY A 151 -2.65 18.64 -12.84
C GLY A 151 -1.72 18.33 -11.68
N ASP A 152 -0.50 17.92 -12.02
CA ASP A 152 0.49 17.40 -11.09
C ASP A 152 0.85 18.37 -9.95
N THR A 153 0.89 19.67 -10.25
CA THR A 153 1.21 20.73 -9.29
C THR A 153 0.08 20.94 -8.27
N ALA A 154 -1.17 20.87 -8.71
CA ALA A 154 -2.35 20.93 -7.84
C ALA A 154 -2.51 19.67 -6.99
N SER A 155 -2.28 18.49 -7.58
CA SER A 155 -2.31 17.21 -6.86
C SER A 155 -1.27 17.19 -5.74
N ARG A 156 -0.02 17.58 -6.02
CA ARG A 156 1.03 17.67 -4.98
C ARG A 156 0.67 18.68 -3.90
N GLY A 157 0.15 19.86 -4.28
CA GLY A 157 -0.35 20.84 -3.32
C GLY A 157 -1.42 20.28 -2.39
N SER A 158 -2.35 19.48 -2.94
CA SER A 158 -3.42 18.84 -2.16
C SER A 158 -2.86 17.81 -1.16
N LEU A 159 -1.94 16.97 -1.62
CA LEU A 159 -1.29 15.95 -0.79
C LEU A 159 -0.45 16.57 0.34
N ASP A 160 0.21 17.70 0.08
CA ASP A 160 0.94 18.47 1.08
C ASP A 160 0.03 19.01 2.20
N VAL A 161 -1.20 19.40 1.86
CA VAL A 161 -2.21 19.82 2.83
C VAL A 161 -2.65 18.62 3.67
N PHE A 162 -2.95 17.47 3.05
CA PHE A 162 -3.26 16.22 3.76
C PHE A 162 -2.13 15.79 4.69
N GLU A 163 -0.87 15.88 4.25
CA GLU A 163 0.30 15.55 5.08
C GLU A 163 0.31 16.38 6.35
N THR A 164 0.15 17.70 6.18
CA THR A 164 0.19 18.66 7.28
C THR A 164 -1.00 18.46 8.23
N MET A 165 -2.17 18.21 7.65
CA MET A 165 -3.41 17.86 8.33
C MET A 165 -3.23 16.63 9.22
N MET A 166 -2.64 15.55 8.71
CA MET A 166 -2.56 14.28 9.42
C MET A 166 -1.33 14.14 10.32
N ALA A 167 -0.24 14.86 10.05
CA ALA A 167 1.00 14.78 10.83
C ALA A 167 0.82 15.19 12.31
N LYS A 168 -0.13 16.08 12.61
CA LYS A 168 -0.43 16.56 13.98
C LYS A 168 -1.83 16.15 14.48
N SER A 169 -2.60 15.44 13.68
CA SER A 169 -3.96 15.03 14.06
C SER A 169 -3.94 13.77 14.92
N HIS A 170 -4.93 13.68 15.81
CA HIS A 170 -5.18 12.51 16.65
C HIS A 170 -6.67 12.12 16.55
N ASP A 171 -7.00 10.93 17.07
CA ASP A 171 -8.37 10.44 17.25
C ASP A 171 -9.23 10.43 15.95
N GLY A 172 -10.52 10.77 16.07
CA GLY A 172 -11.50 10.64 14.99
C GLY A 172 -11.21 11.50 13.75
N LEU A 173 -10.51 12.63 13.90
CA LEU A 173 -10.11 13.46 12.77
C LEU A 173 -9.04 12.76 11.92
N LEU A 174 -8.03 12.17 12.57
CA LEU A 174 -7.02 11.37 11.88
C LEU A 174 -7.64 10.18 11.14
N GLN A 175 -8.62 9.51 11.76
CA GLN A 175 -9.35 8.41 11.15
C GLN A 175 -10.15 8.84 9.92
N ARG A 176 -10.85 9.97 10.02
CA ARG A 176 -11.61 10.54 8.91
C ARG A 176 -10.70 10.90 7.74
N ASP A 177 -9.61 11.63 7.98
CA ASP A 177 -8.67 12.03 6.91
C ASP A 177 -7.98 10.83 6.27
N MET A 178 -7.57 9.84 7.07
CA MET A 178 -7.01 8.59 6.55
C MET A 178 -7.99 7.89 5.63
N LYS A 179 -9.27 7.84 6.03
CA LYS A 179 -10.32 7.22 5.22
C LYS A 179 -10.48 7.92 3.87
N TYR A 180 -10.44 9.25 3.81
CA TYR A 180 -10.47 9.99 2.54
C TYR A 180 -9.32 9.56 1.61
N LEU A 181 -8.08 9.47 2.11
CA LEU A 181 -6.95 9.03 1.28
C LEU A 181 -7.10 7.59 0.78
N ILE A 182 -7.61 6.68 1.62
CA ILE A 182 -7.90 5.30 1.25
C ILE A 182 -9.02 5.22 0.20
N ASP A 183 -10.08 6.01 0.36
CA ASP A 183 -11.19 6.06 -0.59
C ASP A 183 -10.77 6.64 -1.95
N ILE A 184 -9.84 7.61 -1.98
CA ILE A 184 -9.21 8.10 -3.23
C ILE A 184 -8.45 6.96 -3.94
N LEU A 185 -7.67 6.17 -3.20
CA LEU A 185 -6.96 5.01 -3.77
C LEU A 185 -7.94 3.97 -4.32
N HIS A 186 -9.03 3.68 -3.60
CA HIS A 186 -10.10 2.82 -4.10
C HIS A 186 -10.71 3.35 -5.39
N LYS A 187 -10.97 4.65 -5.47
CA LYS A 187 -11.53 5.25 -6.67
C LYS A 187 -10.61 5.08 -7.89
N PHE A 188 -9.29 5.25 -7.71
CA PHE A 188 -8.35 4.95 -8.80
C PHE A 188 -8.33 3.45 -9.17
N ALA A 189 -8.44 2.55 -8.18
CA ALA A 189 -8.44 1.11 -8.41
C ALA A 189 -9.70 0.64 -9.16
N ASP A 190 -10.89 1.08 -8.74
CA ASP A 190 -12.17 0.71 -9.37
C ASP A 190 -12.21 1.19 -10.84
N SER A 191 -11.61 2.35 -11.09
CA SER A 191 -11.56 2.97 -12.41
C SER A 191 -10.62 2.28 -13.39
N ALA A 192 -9.75 1.38 -12.94
CA ALA A 192 -8.89 0.58 -13.82
C ALA A 192 -9.62 -0.64 -14.41
N SER A 193 -10.79 -1.02 -13.85
CA SER A 193 -11.50 -2.25 -14.21
C SER A 193 -12.48 -2.13 -15.38
N GLU A 194 -12.75 -0.92 -15.88
CA GLU A 194 -13.70 -0.68 -16.98
C GLU A 194 -13.00 -0.62 -18.36
N PRO A 195 -13.43 -1.44 -19.35
CA PRO A 195 -12.81 -1.47 -20.68
C PRO A 195 -13.12 -0.20 -21.48
N THR A 196 -12.09 0.56 -21.84
CA THR A 196 -12.20 1.77 -22.67
C THR A 196 -11.17 1.78 -23.81
N THR A 197 -11.53 2.42 -24.93
CA THR A 197 -10.84 2.44 -26.25
C THR A 197 -9.36 2.86 -26.23
N GLU A 198 -8.55 2.22 -27.09
CA GLU A 198 -7.15 1.81 -26.84
C GLU A 198 -6.01 2.87 -26.87
N GLU A 199 -6.18 4.08 -27.41
CA GLU A 199 -5.03 4.99 -27.65
C GLU A 199 -4.87 6.15 -26.63
N ASN A 200 -5.96 6.74 -26.12
CA ASN A 200 -5.89 7.79 -25.08
C ASN A 200 -5.78 7.23 -23.64
N VAL A 201 -5.87 5.91 -23.49
CA VAL A 201 -5.94 5.23 -22.18
C VAL A 201 -4.55 5.04 -21.56
N LYS A 202 -3.51 4.81 -22.37
CA LYS A 202 -2.16 4.49 -21.87
C LYS A 202 -1.50 5.64 -21.08
N SER A 203 -1.68 6.89 -21.50
CA SER A 203 -1.15 8.06 -20.78
C SER A 203 -1.94 8.34 -19.50
N SER A 204 -3.27 8.21 -19.56
CA SER A 204 -4.15 8.39 -18.39
C SER A 204 -3.88 7.34 -17.31
N ASP A 205 -3.66 6.07 -17.69
CA ASP A 205 -3.35 4.99 -16.76
C ASP A 205 -1.98 5.20 -16.10
N GLN A 206 -0.97 5.62 -16.87
CA GLN A 206 0.34 5.98 -16.32
C GLN A 206 0.25 7.08 -15.26
N LEU A 207 -0.53 8.14 -15.53
CA LEU A 207 -0.73 9.23 -14.58
C LEU A 207 -1.49 8.78 -13.34
N ALA A 208 -2.53 7.96 -13.50
CA ALA A 208 -3.26 7.37 -12.38
C ALA A 208 -2.32 6.55 -11.47
N ILE A 209 -1.48 5.69 -12.05
CA ILE A 209 -0.50 4.88 -11.30
C ILE A 209 0.53 5.76 -10.59
N SER A 210 1.01 6.82 -11.26
CA SER A 210 1.93 7.78 -10.67
C SER A 210 1.32 8.50 -9.46
N ARG A 211 0.03 8.88 -9.54
CA ARG A 211 -0.71 9.50 -8.44
C ARG A 211 -0.94 8.54 -7.29
N GLN A 212 -1.34 7.31 -7.58
CA GLN A 212 -1.44 6.24 -6.57
C GLN A 212 -0.11 6.09 -5.81
N GLY A 213 1.02 6.06 -6.52
CA GLY A 213 2.35 5.99 -5.91
C GLY A 213 2.66 7.16 -4.98
N THR A 214 2.30 8.38 -5.41
CA THR A 214 2.49 9.59 -4.61
C THR A 214 1.63 9.58 -3.34
N ILE A 215 0.39 9.07 -3.41
CA ILE A 215 -0.47 8.89 -2.24
C ILE A 215 0.13 7.84 -1.27
N LEU A 216 0.67 6.72 -1.78
CA LEU A 216 1.35 5.74 -0.93
C LEU A 216 2.59 6.34 -0.24
N ASP A 217 3.35 7.19 -0.93
CA ASP A 217 4.51 7.89 -0.34
C ASP A 217 4.10 8.92 0.73
N LEU A 218 2.98 9.62 0.53
CA LEU A 218 2.36 10.47 1.55
C LEU A 218 1.98 9.64 2.78
N LEU A 219 1.23 8.54 2.59
CA LEU A 219 0.83 7.65 3.67
C LEU A 219 2.06 7.13 4.43
N LYS A 220 3.12 6.75 3.71
CA LYS A 220 4.39 6.34 4.33
C LYS A 220 4.98 7.45 5.19
N SER A 221 4.98 8.71 4.72
CA SER A 221 5.46 9.86 5.48
C SER A 221 4.67 10.08 6.77
N ILE A 222 3.33 10.00 6.68
CA ILE A 222 2.42 10.14 7.83
C ILE A 222 2.67 9.01 8.84
N LEU A 223 2.74 7.76 8.37
CA LEU A 223 3.01 6.59 9.21
C LEU A 223 4.39 6.64 9.85
N ALA A 224 5.35 7.36 9.24
CA ALA A 224 6.68 7.58 9.79
C ALA A 224 6.69 8.69 10.87
N THR A 225 5.86 9.71 10.74
CA THR A 225 5.87 10.90 11.62
C THR A 225 4.85 10.84 12.76
N ASN A 226 3.70 10.19 12.57
CA ASN A 226 2.62 10.09 13.55
C ASN A 226 2.37 8.62 13.91
N GLU A 227 2.71 8.20 15.14
CA GLU A 227 2.59 6.80 15.56
C GLU A 227 1.13 6.30 15.60
N SER A 228 0.19 7.15 16.03
CA SER A 228 -1.26 6.82 16.04
C SER A 228 -1.80 6.51 14.64
N SER A 229 -1.18 7.07 13.60
CA SER A 229 -1.61 6.82 12.22
C SER A 229 -1.37 5.38 11.76
N GLN A 230 -0.46 4.63 12.40
CA GLN A 230 -0.25 3.22 12.06
C GLN A 230 -1.44 2.34 12.43
N GLU A 231 -2.04 2.60 13.60
CA GLU A 231 -3.25 1.91 14.02
C GLU A 231 -4.44 2.35 13.17
N VAL A 232 -4.58 3.66 12.94
CA VAL A 232 -5.66 4.19 12.11
C VAL A 232 -5.59 3.64 10.68
N PHE A 233 -4.40 3.53 10.09
CA PHE A 233 -4.21 2.93 8.77
C PHE A 233 -4.73 1.49 8.73
N ARG A 234 -4.45 0.69 9.76
CA ARG A 234 -4.97 -0.68 9.89
C ARG A 234 -6.49 -0.69 10.03
N VAL A 235 -7.06 0.15 10.91
CA VAL A 235 -8.51 0.21 11.17
C VAL A 235 -9.29 0.70 9.95
N CYS A 236 -8.71 1.58 9.14
CA CYS A 236 -9.29 2.05 7.88
C CYS A 236 -9.04 1.09 6.70
N CYS A 237 -8.70 -0.18 6.94
CA CYS A 237 -8.46 -1.18 5.90
C CYS A 237 -7.34 -0.81 4.90
N GLY A 238 -6.32 -0.08 5.37
CA GLY A 238 -5.23 0.40 4.51
C GLY A 238 -4.41 -0.73 3.87
N PHE A 239 -4.24 -1.86 4.56
CA PHE A 239 -3.53 -3.02 4.01
C PHE A 239 -4.34 -3.69 2.88
N GLU A 240 -5.64 -3.89 3.08
CA GLU A 240 -6.55 -4.42 2.07
C GLU A 240 -6.61 -3.50 0.84
N CYS A 241 -6.62 -2.19 1.08
CA CYS A 241 -6.56 -1.20 0.01
C CYS A 241 -5.29 -1.36 -0.84
N VAL A 242 -4.12 -1.55 -0.23
CA VAL A 242 -2.86 -1.78 -0.98
C VAL A 242 -2.95 -3.04 -1.84
N VAL A 243 -3.50 -4.14 -1.33
CA VAL A 243 -3.66 -5.38 -2.11
C VAL A 243 -4.62 -5.17 -3.29
N ARG A 244 -5.78 -4.56 -3.04
CA ARG A 244 -6.78 -4.26 -4.09
C ARG A 244 -6.23 -3.34 -5.16
N LEU A 245 -5.46 -2.33 -4.76
CA LEU A 245 -4.79 -1.39 -5.67
C LEU A 245 -3.80 -2.11 -6.61
N ILE A 246 -3.04 -3.06 -6.09
CA ILE A 246 -2.11 -3.83 -6.94
C ILE A 246 -2.89 -4.80 -7.83
N PHE A 247 -3.97 -5.42 -7.33
CA PHE A 247 -4.83 -6.28 -8.14
C PHE A 247 -5.56 -5.52 -9.26
N SER A 248 -5.95 -4.26 -9.06
CA SER A 248 -6.58 -3.47 -10.13
C SER A 248 -5.66 -3.20 -11.31
N LEU A 249 -4.37 -3.51 -11.18
CA LEU A 249 -3.36 -3.43 -12.24
C LEU A 249 -3.06 -4.81 -12.87
N GLU A 250 -3.95 -5.78 -12.69
CA GLU A 250 -3.84 -7.10 -13.31
C GLU A 250 -3.68 -6.99 -14.83
N GLY A 251 -2.69 -7.72 -15.37
CA GLY A 251 -2.40 -7.76 -16.80
C GLY A 251 -1.83 -6.47 -17.39
N ILE A 252 -1.54 -5.44 -16.58
CA ILE A 252 -1.08 -4.14 -17.11
C ILE A 252 0.31 -4.22 -17.76
N ILE A 253 1.15 -5.14 -17.30
CA ILE A 253 2.47 -5.42 -17.87
C ILE A 253 2.41 -6.73 -18.65
N SER A 254 2.86 -6.66 -19.89
CA SER A 254 3.02 -7.73 -20.85
C SER A 254 4.47 -7.81 -21.32
N VAL A 255 4.82 -8.88 -22.02
CA VAL A 255 6.16 -9.03 -22.63
C VAL A 255 6.47 -7.90 -23.61
N GLU A 256 5.45 -7.37 -24.29
CA GLU A 256 5.62 -6.36 -25.34
C GLU A 256 5.84 -4.94 -24.80
N ASN A 257 5.33 -4.64 -23.58
CA ASN A 257 5.44 -3.33 -22.95
C ASN A 257 6.30 -3.35 -21.66
N SER A 258 7.15 -4.36 -21.48
CA SER A 258 7.97 -4.50 -20.27
C SER A 258 8.90 -3.31 -20.02
N ASN A 259 9.36 -2.62 -21.06
CA ASN A 259 10.17 -1.40 -20.95
C ASN A 259 9.38 -0.09 -21.12
N SER A 260 8.05 -0.14 -20.99
CA SER A 260 7.20 1.05 -21.12
C SER A 260 7.27 1.98 -19.91
N GLU A 261 6.81 3.21 -20.10
CA GLU A 261 6.64 4.16 -19.01
C GLU A 261 5.61 3.67 -17.97
N ILE A 262 4.59 2.93 -18.41
CA ILE A 262 3.61 2.26 -17.54
C ILE A 262 4.29 1.22 -16.65
N ALA A 263 5.15 0.37 -17.21
CA ALA A 263 5.91 -0.61 -16.41
C ALA A 263 6.84 0.08 -15.40
N THR A 264 7.42 1.22 -15.78
CA THR A 264 8.23 2.05 -14.88
C THR A 264 7.38 2.66 -13.75
N ALA A 265 6.19 3.18 -14.06
CA ALA A 265 5.25 3.71 -13.08
C ALA A 265 4.76 2.63 -12.13
N ALA A 266 4.40 1.44 -12.63
CA ALA A 266 4.01 0.28 -11.84
C ALA A 266 5.13 -0.20 -10.91
N MET A 267 6.37 -0.26 -11.38
CA MET A 267 7.53 -0.56 -10.52
C MET A 267 7.76 0.50 -9.44
N LYS A 268 7.53 1.79 -9.74
CA LYS A 268 7.59 2.86 -8.73
C LYS A 268 6.48 2.70 -7.69
N LEU A 269 5.24 2.44 -8.11
CA LEU A 269 4.12 2.16 -7.23
C LEU A 269 4.43 1.00 -6.28
N LEU A 270 4.97 -0.11 -6.80
CA LEU A 270 5.39 -1.23 -5.95
C LEU A 270 6.45 -0.79 -4.95
N LYS A 271 7.48 -0.05 -5.35
CA LYS A 271 8.49 0.47 -4.41
C LYS A 271 7.85 1.29 -3.29
N SER A 272 6.88 2.16 -3.61
CA SER A 272 6.14 2.95 -2.61
C SER A 272 5.30 2.05 -1.70
N ALA A 273 4.63 1.01 -2.23
CA ALA A 273 3.89 0.02 -1.45
C ALA A 273 4.79 -0.78 -0.49
N PHE A 274 5.93 -1.28 -0.97
CA PHE A 274 6.91 -1.97 -0.13
C PHE A 274 7.48 -1.04 0.95
N ALA A 275 7.76 0.21 0.63
CA ALA A 275 8.23 1.19 1.59
C ALA A 275 7.17 1.53 2.66
N LEU A 276 5.91 1.67 2.26
CA LEU A 276 4.77 1.83 3.18
C LEU A 276 4.66 0.63 4.13
N LEU A 277 4.74 -0.59 3.62
CA LEU A 277 4.73 -1.81 4.43
C LEU A 277 5.91 -1.86 5.39
N ALA A 278 7.11 -1.48 4.95
CA ALA A 278 8.29 -1.40 5.80
C ALA A 278 8.10 -0.40 6.95
N THR A 279 7.49 0.76 6.69
CA THR A 279 7.19 1.76 7.73
C THR A 279 6.08 1.29 8.68
N ALA A 280 5.05 0.61 8.17
CA ALA A 280 3.92 0.13 8.96
C ALA A 280 4.25 -1.07 9.85
N THR A 281 5.25 -1.87 9.48
CA THR A 281 5.66 -3.09 10.19
C THR A 281 7.04 -2.98 10.85
N GLY A 282 7.78 -1.92 10.57
CA GLY A 282 9.11 -1.68 11.11
C GLY A 282 9.07 -1.14 12.52
N ASP A 283 9.94 -1.68 13.37
CA ASP A 283 10.22 -1.10 14.68
C ASP A 283 10.97 0.24 14.48
N LYS A 284 10.34 1.35 14.88
CA LYS A 284 10.98 2.68 14.92
C LYS A 284 11.95 2.82 16.10
N GLY A 285 11.96 1.85 17.02
CA GLY A 285 12.90 1.75 18.13
C GLY A 285 14.33 1.62 17.62
N GLU A 286 15.13 2.64 17.89
CA GLU A 286 16.52 2.77 17.47
C GLU A 286 17.42 1.57 17.83
N LYS A 287 18.49 1.46 17.04
CA LYS A 287 19.88 1.17 17.47
C LYS A 287 20.00 0.54 18.87
N ASN A 288 20.32 -0.75 18.91
CA ASN A 288 20.82 -1.49 20.08
C ASN A 288 19.83 -2.10 21.08
N SER A 289 18.54 -2.25 20.74
CA SER A 289 17.67 -3.14 21.52
C SER A 289 17.91 -4.62 21.15
N LEU A 290 18.86 -5.23 21.84
CA LEU A 290 19.19 -6.67 21.80
C LEU A 290 18.26 -7.50 22.70
N THR A 291 17.07 -7.01 23.05
CA THR A 291 16.13 -7.83 23.83
C THR A 291 15.43 -8.82 22.90
N PRO A 292 15.48 -10.13 23.19
CA PRO A 292 14.65 -11.10 22.48
C PRO A 292 13.20 -10.69 22.73
N SER A 293 12.47 -10.40 21.66
CA SER A 293 11.02 -10.24 21.72
C SER A 293 10.48 -11.49 22.38
N MET A 294 9.98 -11.35 23.61
CA MET A 294 9.31 -12.44 24.29
C MET A 294 8.27 -13.02 23.33
N SER A 295 8.30 -14.35 23.22
CA SER A 295 7.25 -15.16 22.63
C SER A 295 5.91 -14.71 23.23
N ILE A 296 5.11 -14.03 22.42
CA ILE A 296 3.69 -13.85 22.71
C ILE A 296 3.04 -15.19 22.33
N ASP A 297 3.14 -16.16 23.24
CA ASP A 297 2.17 -17.23 23.30
C ASP A 297 0.85 -16.60 23.79
N VAL A 298 0.01 -16.19 22.84
CA VAL A 298 -1.39 -15.87 23.14
C VAL A 298 -2.23 -17.02 22.61
N LEU A 299 -2.23 -18.08 23.40
CA LEU A 299 -3.41 -18.92 23.52
C LEU A 299 -4.23 -18.37 24.70
N SER A 300 -5.45 -17.92 24.41
CA SER A 300 -6.53 -17.63 25.37
C SER A 300 -6.43 -16.30 26.11
N ASP A 301 -7.16 -15.28 25.66
CA ASP A 301 -8.47 -14.92 26.20
C ASP A 301 -8.85 -13.49 25.81
N HIS A 302 -10.13 -13.31 25.52
CA HIS A 302 -10.77 -12.01 25.33
C HIS A 302 -10.70 -11.20 26.64
N SER A 303 -9.62 -10.43 26.85
CA SER A 303 -9.63 -9.33 27.81
C SER A 303 -8.70 -8.18 27.41
N MET A 304 -9.32 -7.10 26.96
CA MET A 304 -8.98 -5.68 27.09
C MET A 304 -7.55 -5.29 27.52
N SER A 305 -6.94 -4.44 26.69
CA SER A 305 -5.81 -3.54 27.01
C SER A 305 -4.45 -4.20 27.25
N SER A 306 -3.86 -4.76 26.20
CA SER A 306 -2.39 -4.87 26.11
C SER A 306 -1.87 -3.71 25.27
N THR A 307 -0.97 -2.91 25.85
CA THR A 307 -0.15 -1.87 25.21
C THR A 307 0.80 -2.50 24.19
N ALA A 308 0.27 -3.13 23.16
CA ALA A 308 1.07 -3.64 22.05
C ALA A 308 1.51 -2.46 21.20
N LEU A 309 2.82 -2.36 20.94
CA LEU A 309 3.37 -1.38 20.02
C LEU A 309 2.63 -1.48 18.66
N PRO A 310 2.26 -0.37 18.01
CA PRO A 310 1.41 -0.40 16.81
C PRO A 310 1.93 -1.32 15.69
N TYR A 311 3.25 -1.42 15.52
CA TYR A 311 3.87 -2.33 14.56
C TYR A 311 3.59 -3.82 14.85
N ALA A 312 3.54 -4.22 16.14
CA ALA A 312 3.31 -5.61 16.53
C ALA A 312 1.85 -6.02 16.25
N ALA A 313 0.92 -5.10 16.50
CA ALA A 313 -0.48 -5.27 16.13
C ALA A 313 -0.67 -5.34 14.61
N ASN A 314 0.09 -4.56 13.84
CA ASN A 314 0.12 -4.66 12.37
C ASN A 314 0.65 -6.02 11.90
N LEU A 315 1.76 -6.52 12.45
CA LEU A 315 2.29 -7.84 12.10
C LEU A 315 1.29 -8.97 12.38
N LEU A 316 0.61 -8.93 13.53
CA LEU A 316 -0.43 -9.89 13.88
C LEU A 316 -1.62 -9.81 12.91
N TYR A 317 -2.03 -8.59 12.55
CA TYR A 317 -3.10 -8.36 11.59
C TYR A 317 -2.77 -8.93 10.21
N LEU A 318 -1.58 -8.62 9.68
CA LEU A 318 -1.13 -9.11 8.38
C LEU A 318 -1.05 -10.64 8.33
N ARG A 319 -0.57 -11.26 9.43
CA ARG A 319 -0.53 -12.72 9.56
C ARG A 319 -1.92 -13.33 9.56
N SER A 320 -2.83 -12.79 10.38
CA SER A 320 -4.17 -13.36 10.57
C SER A 320 -5.04 -13.27 9.31
N ASN A 321 -4.79 -12.26 8.47
CA ASN A 321 -5.52 -12.04 7.22
C ASN A 321 -4.79 -12.57 5.98
N GLY A 322 -3.68 -13.32 6.12
CA GLY A 322 -2.97 -13.90 4.97
C GLY A 322 -2.38 -12.87 3.99
N PHE A 323 -2.20 -11.62 4.42
CA PHE A 323 -1.87 -10.47 3.56
C PHE A 323 -0.70 -10.75 2.61
N TYR A 324 0.40 -11.33 3.10
CA TYR A 324 1.59 -11.52 2.29
C TYR A 324 1.40 -12.49 1.11
N VAL A 325 0.48 -13.46 1.25
CA VAL A 325 0.17 -14.42 0.18
C VAL A 325 -0.75 -13.77 -0.85
N GLU A 326 -1.71 -12.97 -0.41
CA GLU A 326 -2.58 -12.18 -1.29
C GLU A 326 -1.78 -11.11 -2.05
N PHE A 327 -0.90 -10.39 -1.36
CA PHE A 327 -0.03 -9.39 -1.97
C PHE A 327 0.93 -10.01 -2.99
N ALA A 328 1.50 -11.19 -2.72
CA ALA A 328 2.29 -11.93 -3.71
C ALA A 328 1.47 -12.31 -4.96
N SER A 329 0.19 -12.64 -4.76
CA SER A 329 -0.74 -12.97 -5.85
C SER A 329 -1.07 -11.73 -6.68
N ALA A 330 -1.33 -10.60 -6.04
CA ALA A 330 -1.58 -9.32 -6.69
C ALA A 330 -0.40 -8.90 -7.57
N ILE A 331 0.83 -8.95 -7.01
CA ILE A 331 2.06 -8.63 -7.75
C ILE A 331 2.24 -9.55 -8.97
N ALA A 332 1.98 -10.85 -8.81
CA ALA A 332 2.07 -11.80 -9.92
C ALA A 332 1.04 -11.50 -11.02
N ALA A 333 -0.19 -11.13 -10.63
CA ALA A 333 -1.27 -10.80 -11.54
C ALA A 333 -0.96 -9.57 -12.42
N MET A 334 -0.12 -8.64 -11.96
CA MET A 334 0.32 -7.49 -12.78
C MET A 334 1.06 -7.88 -14.07
N GLY A 335 1.56 -9.12 -14.17
CA GLY A 335 2.38 -9.57 -15.29
C GLY A 335 3.86 -9.14 -15.21
N ILE A 336 4.27 -8.53 -14.09
CA ILE A 336 5.59 -7.92 -13.89
C ILE A 336 6.75 -8.92 -13.91
N PHE A 337 6.47 -10.21 -13.67
CA PHE A 337 7.45 -11.29 -13.72
C PHE A 337 7.76 -11.79 -15.13
N SER A 338 7.14 -11.20 -16.17
CA SER A 338 7.55 -11.45 -17.56
C SER A 338 9.00 -11.01 -17.83
N ASP A 339 9.47 -9.98 -17.12
CA ASP A 339 10.84 -9.49 -17.19
C ASP A 339 11.65 -9.92 -15.95
N ILE A 340 12.78 -10.59 -16.18
CA ILE A 340 13.63 -11.12 -15.11
C ILE A 340 14.25 -10.02 -14.23
N SER A 341 14.53 -8.85 -14.78
CA SER A 341 15.09 -7.71 -14.04
C SER A 341 14.06 -7.11 -13.09
N HIS A 342 12.80 -7.06 -13.51
CA HIS A 342 11.67 -6.67 -12.66
C HIS A 342 11.39 -7.72 -11.59
N ALA A 343 11.33 -9.01 -11.97
CA ALA A 343 11.17 -10.11 -11.01
C ALA A 343 12.26 -10.09 -9.93
N ARG A 344 13.52 -9.85 -10.30
CA ARG A 344 14.63 -9.70 -9.36
C ARG A 344 14.46 -8.49 -8.46
N SER A 345 14.08 -7.34 -9.03
CA SER A 345 13.87 -6.11 -8.26
C SER A 345 12.78 -6.29 -7.21
N VAL A 346 11.65 -6.91 -7.59
CA VAL A 346 10.54 -7.21 -6.66
C VAL A 346 10.95 -8.23 -5.61
N MET A 347 11.69 -9.29 -5.98
CA MET A 347 12.22 -10.26 -5.02
C MET A 347 13.16 -9.61 -4.01
N ASN A 348 14.01 -8.68 -4.45
CA ASN A 348 14.89 -7.93 -3.56
C ASN A 348 14.09 -7.01 -2.62
N LEU A 349 13.04 -6.32 -3.09
CA LEU A 349 12.15 -5.56 -2.20
C LEU A 349 11.52 -6.45 -1.12
N ALA A 350 11.09 -7.67 -1.47
CA ALA A 350 10.55 -8.63 -0.49
C ALA A 350 11.58 -9.14 0.51
N LEU A 351 12.83 -9.36 0.09
CA LEU A 351 13.92 -9.74 0.98
C LEU A 351 14.34 -8.59 1.90
N GLU A 352 14.34 -7.35 1.40
CA GLU A 352 14.65 -6.15 2.18
C GLU A 352 13.66 -5.92 3.32
N LEU A 353 12.37 -6.29 3.15
CA LEU A 353 11.39 -6.30 4.23
C LEU A 353 11.80 -7.21 5.38
N ILE A 354 12.36 -8.38 5.09
CA ILE A 354 12.90 -9.28 6.12
C ILE A 354 14.12 -8.64 6.78
N HIS A 355 15.07 -8.18 5.96
CA HIS A 355 16.24 -7.43 6.40
C HIS A 355 16.95 -6.70 5.25
N PRO A 356 17.37 -5.42 5.39
CA PRO A 356 18.00 -4.63 4.32
C PRO A 356 19.31 -5.19 3.73
N ARG A 357 19.97 -6.12 4.42
CA ARG A 357 21.18 -6.80 3.94
C ARG A 357 20.89 -8.01 3.03
N LEU A 358 19.63 -8.44 2.93
CA LEU A 358 19.25 -9.57 2.09
C LEU A 358 19.00 -9.05 0.67
N VAL A 359 19.98 -9.26 -0.21
CA VAL A 359 19.90 -8.88 -1.62
C VAL A 359 20.44 -10.02 -2.47
N LEU A 360 19.76 -10.28 -3.58
CA LEU A 360 20.18 -11.18 -4.64
C LEU A 360 20.95 -10.38 -5.69
N THR A 361 22.22 -10.75 -5.92
CA THR A 361 23.08 -10.14 -6.94
C THR A 361 23.18 -11.06 -8.17
N ASP A 362 23.48 -10.45 -9.32
CA ASP A 362 23.51 -11.10 -10.66
C ASP A 362 24.65 -12.13 -10.87
N GLY A 363 25.33 -12.54 -9.82
CA GLY A 363 26.43 -13.51 -9.88
C GLY A 363 26.22 -14.66 -8.91
N LYS A 364 26.80 -15.82 -9.26
CA LYS A 364 27.22 -16.79 -8.24
C LYS A 364 28.00 -15.99 -7.21
N ARG A 365 27.48 -15.83 -5.99
CA ARG A 365 28.26 -15.30 -4.87
C ARG A 365 29.60 -16.03 -4.91
N SER A 366 30.68 -15.29 -5.13
CA SER A 366 32.00 -15.85 -5.00
C SER A 366 32.07 -16.42 -3.58
N ASN A 367 32.70 -17.58 -3.42
CA ASN A 367 32.93 -18.23 -2.13
C ASN A 367 33.79 -17.37 -1.16
N ALA A 368 33.90 -16.06 -1.39
CA ALA A 368 34.68 -15.07 -0.66
C ALA A 368 33.90 -14.37 0.45
N ASP A 369 32.56 -14.43 0.49
CA ASP A 369 31.78 -13.89 1.61
C ASP A 369 31.54 -14.94 2.72
N LYS A 370 32.56 -15.77 2.95
CA LYS A 370 32.77 -16.48 4.23
C LYS A 370 33.27 -15.51 5.31
N GLY A 371 32.68 -14.32 5.36
CA GLY A 371 32.78 -13.41 6.51
C GLY A 371 31.89 -13.98 7.61
N ALA A 372 32.51 -14.71 8.52
CA ALA A 372 31.88 -15.19 9.73
C ALA A 372 31.24 -14.03 10.51
N GLY A 373 30.02 -14.23 11.02
CA GLY A 373 29.67 -13.75 12.36
C GLY A 373 28.80 -12.50 12.50
N ASP A 374 28.30 -11.86 11.44
CA ASP A 374 27.31 -10.81 11.64
C ASP A 374 25.92 -11.43 11.77
N ASN A 375 25.50 -11.66 13.02
CA ASN A 375 24.11 -11.93 13.38
C ASN A 375 23.22 -10.91 12.65
N VAL A 376 22.45 -11.36 11.65
CA VAL A 376 21.50 -10.51 10.94
C VAL A 376 20.20 -10.53 11.76
N PRO A 377 19.87 -9.50 12.57
CA PRO A 377 18.63 -9.51 13.33
C PRO A 377 17.46 -9.29 12.37
N ILE A 378 16.69 -10.35 12.07
CA ILE A 378 15.51 -10.26 11.20
C ILE A 378 14.57 -9.18 11.72
N ARG A 379 14.21 -8.20 10.86
CA ARG A 379 13.29 -7.11 11.21
C ARG A 379 11.85 -7.58 11.15
N ASN A 380 11.49 -8.25 10.06
CA ASN A 380 10.14 -8.77 9.85
C ASN A 380 10.22 -10.23 9.39
N ALA A 381 10.01 -11.16 10.32
CA ALA A 381 10.04 -12.59 10.01
C ALA A 381 8.81 -13.04 9.20
N ASP A 382 7.68 -12.34 9.31
CA ASP A 382 6.44 -12.64 8.60
C ASP A 382 6.55 -12.39 7.09
N ALA A 383 7.37 -11.41 6.68
CA ALA A 383 7.67 -11.12 5.27
C ALA A 383 8.32 -12.30 4.51
N THR A 384 8.79 -13.34 5.22
CA THR A 384 9.21 -14.61 4.60
C THR A 384 8.11 -15.23 3.72
N ARG A 385 6.84 -15.07 4.12
CA ARG A 385 5.69 -15.53 3.32
C ARG A 385 5.59 -14.84 1.97
N LEU A 386 5.94 -13.56 1.90
CA LEU A 386 5.94 -12.81 0.64
C LEU A 386 7.03 -13.33 -0.30
N VAL A 387 8.24 -13.56 0.22
CA VAL A 387 9.36 -14.14 -0.56
C VAL A 387 8.98 -15.52 -1.10
N LEU A 388 8.40 -16.38 -0.26
CA LEU A 388 7.92 -17.70 -0.67
C LEU A 388 6.79 -17.59 -1.71
N GLY A 389 5.81 -16.71 -1.46
CA GLY A 389 4.66 -16.46 -2.34
C GLY A 389 5.05 -15.97 -3.72
N ILE A 390 6.05 -15.09 -3.81
CA ILE A 390 6.63 -14.64 -5.08
C ILE A 390 7.40 -15.78 -5.74
N ALA A 391 8.27 -16.48 -5.00
CA ALA A 391 9.14 -17.51 -5.57
C ALA A 391 8.38 -18.66 -6.23
N ILE A 392 7.22 -19.06 -5.69
CA ILE A 392 6.37 -20.10 -6.28
C ILE A 392 5.53 -19.61 -7.48
N ARG A 393 5.36 -18.30 -7.64
CA ARG A 393 4.60 -17.67 -8.73
C ARG A 393 5.49 -17.17 -9.87
N LEU A 394 6.81 -17.34 -9.77
CA LEU A 394 7.72 -17.04 -10.88
C LEU A 394 7.46 -18.01 -12.05
N PRO A 395 7.46 -17.55 -13.32
CA PRO A 395 7.17 -18.40 -14.48
C PRO A 395 8.09 -19.64 -14.56
N THR A 396 7.54 -20.81 -14.95
CA THR A 396 8.31 -22.09 -15.05
C THR A 396 8.40 -22.80 -16.42
N THR A 397 7.73 -22.33 -17.48
CA THR A 397 7.45 -23.07 -18.73
C THR A 397 8.41 -22.98 -19.94
N ASP A 398 9.35 -22.02 -20.10
CA ASP A 398 10.25 -21.94 -21.31
C ASP A 398 11.77 -21.79 -21.04
N ASP A 399 12.63 -21.77 -22.07
CA ASP A 399 14.11 -21.69 -21.96
C ASP A 399 14.65 -20.41 -21.27
N ALA A 400 13.92 -19.28 -21.33
CA ALA A 400 14.22 -18.08 -20.54
C ALA A 400 14.00 -18.29 -19.01
N HIS A 401 13.45 -19.42 -18.61
CA HIS A 401 13.00 -19.70 -17.24
C HIS A 401 14.05 -20.39 -16.37
N ASP A 402 15.20 -20.76 -16.91
CA ASP A 402 16.33 -21.16 -16.06
C ASP A 402 16.76 -20.01 -15.14
N GLN A 403 16.63 -18.77 -15.60
CA GLN A 403 16.93 -17.59 -14.79
C GLN A 403 15.88 -17.36 -13.70
N HIS A 404 14.59 -17.53 -14.00
CA HIS A 404 13.50 -17.44 -13.02
C HIS A 404 13.57 -18.55 -11.96
N LYS A 405 13.83 -19.80 -12.40
CA LYS A 405 14.06 -20.94 -11.50
C LYS A 405 15.31 -20.71 -10.63
N ALA A 406 16.38 -20.16 -11.19
CA ALA A 406 17.57 -19.79 -10.43
C ALA A 406 17.29 -18.68 -9.41
N LEU A 407 16.52 -17.65 -9.79
CA LEU A 407 16.11 -16.57 -8.89
C LEU A 407 15.30 -17.11 -7.72
N ALA A 408 14.29 -17.96 -7.97
CA ALA A 408 13.49 -18.61 -6.94
C ALA A 408 14.37 -19.46 -6.00
N LYS A 409 15.27 -20.27 -6.56
CA LYS A 409 16.20 -21.11 -5.77
C LYS A 409 17.12 -20.24 -4.91
N ASN A 410 17.68 -19.16 -5.45
CA ASN A 410 18.57 -18.25 -4.74
C ASN A 410 17.83 -17.55 -3.57
N ALA A 411 16.57 -17.14 -3.79
CA ALA A 411 15.74 -16.57 -2.72
C ALA A 411 15.49 -17.59 -1.59
N PHE A 412 15.16 -18.83 -1.93
CA PHE A 412 15.02 -19.93 -0.95
C PHE A 412 16.34 -20.22 -0.21
N ASP A 413 17.47 -20.19 -0.91
CA ASP A 413 18.78 -20.44 -0.32
C ASP A 413 19.15 -19.34 0.70
N GLU A 414 18.72 -18.09 0.48
CA GLU A 414 18.82 -17.03 1.50
C GLU A 414 17.95 -17.30 2.74
N LEU A 415 16.70 -17.72 2.56
CA LEU A 415 15.83 -18.09 3.69
C LEU A 415 16.41 -19.27 4.48
N LEU A 416 16.94 -20.27 3.78
CA LEU A 416 17.61 -21.41 4.41
C LEU A 416 18.86 -20.98 5.16
N ARG A 417 19.63 -20.01 4.66
CA ARG A 417 20.80 -19.45 5.33
C ARG A 417 20.43 -18.79 6.66
N LEU A 418 19.29 -18.09 6.74
CA LEU A 418 18.76 -17.55 8.00
C LEU A 418 18.42 -18.63 9.03
N CYS A 419 18.16 -19.86 8.57
CA CYS A 419 17.85 -21.02 9.40
C CYS A 419 19.06 -21.91 9.73
N ALA A 420 20.30 -21.51 9.38
CA ALA A 420 21.48 -22.34 9.62
C ALA A 420 21.89 -22.36 11.11
N ASN A 421 22.32 -23.54 11.60
CA ASN A 421 22.56 -23.82 13.03
C ASN A 421 23.65 -22.97 13.69
N ASP A 422 24.55 -22.34 12.93
CA ASP A 422 25.59 -21.47 13.47
C ASP A 422 25.05 -20.08 13.89
N MET A 423 23.76 -19.79 13.60
CA MET A 423 23.05 -18.53 13.90
C MET A 423 22.07 -18.67 15.08
N ALA A 424 22.28 -19.66 15.95
CA ALA A 424 21.45 -19.91 17.13
C ALA A 424 21.51 -18.70 18.09
N GLY A 425 20.50 -17.83 17.99
CA GLY A 425 20.35 -16.70 18.91
C GLY A 425 19.29 -15.65 18.53
N SER A 426 18.98 -15.43 17.24
CA SER A 426 17.99 -14.39 16.90
C SER A 426 17.14 -14.67 15.65
N SER A 427 17.74 -15.15 14.55
CA SER A 427 17.03 -15.32 13.28
C SER A 427 16.08 -16.51 13.26
N LEU A 428 16.58 -17.72 13.53
CA LEU A 428 15.77 -18.94 13.53
C LEU A 428 14.65 -18.89 14.58
N SER A 429 14.94 -18.30 15.75
CA SER A 429 13.93 -18.08 16.79
C SER A 429 12.81 -17.16 16.32
N ARG A 430 13.13 -16.02 15.70
CA ARG A 430 12.14 -15.10 15.12
C ARG A 430 11.35 -15.71 13.95
N LEU A 431 11.99 -16.53 13.12
CA LEU A 431 11.31 -17.24 12.02
C LEU A 431 10.37 -18.34 12.54
N ALA A 432 10.76 -19.05 13.58
CA ALA A 432 9.91 -20.08 14.15
C ALA A 432 8.72 -19.48 14.92
N SER A 433 8.93 -18.36 15.63
CA SER A 433 7.87 -17.64 16.34
C SER A 433 6.94 -16.80 15.44
N SER A 434 7.26 -16.63 14.15
CA SER A 434 6.38 -15.93 13.21
C SER A 434 5.22 -16.80 12.69
N GLY A 435 5.07 -18.03 13.17
CA GLY A 435 4.04 -18.97 12.70
C GLY A 435 4.31 -19.52 11.29
N LEU A 436 5.55 -19.43 10.81
CA LEU A 436 5.93 -19.88 9.47
C LEU A 436 5.69 -21.39 9.28
N CYS A 437 5.85 -22.20 10.34
CA CYS A 437 5.56 -23.65 10.29
C CYS A 437 4.08 -23.92 9.94
N GLY A 438 3.16 -23.23 10.61
CA GLY A 438 1.72 -23.30 10.33
C GLY A 438 1.40 -22.89 8.90
N SER A 439 2.01 -21.81 8.41
CA SER A 439 1.85 -21.36 7.02
C SER A 439 2.38 -22.34 5.98
N LEU A 440 3.54 -22.96 6.23
CA LEU A 440 4.11 -24.01 5.36
C LEU A 440 3.26 -25.29 5.31
N THR A 441 2.38 -25.49 6.29
CA THR A 441 1.51 -26.68 6.42
C THR A 441 0.02 -26.34 6.25
N SER A 442 -0.33 -25.09 5.94
CA SER A 442 -1.71 -24.69 5.68
C SER A 442 -2.08 -24.86 4.21
N GLN A 443 -3.24 -25.47 3.94
CA GLN A 443 -3.78 -25.59 2.58
C GLN A 443 -4.14 -24.24 1.95
N THR A 444 -4.48 -23.24 2.76
CA THR A 444 -4.77 -21.87 2.27
C THR A 444 -3.52 -21.10 1.91
N GLU A 445 -2.33 -21.60 2.26
CA GLU A 445 -1.05 -20.96 1.97
C GLU A 445 -0.17 -21.88 1.13
N PHE A 446 0.75 -22.64 1.75
CA PHE A 446 1.84 -23.30 1.03
C PHE A 446 1.79 -24.84 1.05
N ALA A 447 0.81 -25.48 1.69
CA ALA A 447 0.80 -26.95 1.81
C ALA A 447 0.72 -27.68 0.46
N HIS A 448 0.17 -27.06 -0.58
CA HIS A 448 0.16 -27.60 -1.95
C HIS A 448 1.59 -27.94 -2.46
N MET A 449 2.62 -27.25 -1.96
CA MET A 449 4.02 -27.54 -2.26
C MET A 449 4.51 -28.88 -1.69
N LEU A 450 3.83 -29.43 -0.67
CA LEU A 450 4.12 -30.76 -0.12
C LEU A 450 3.45 -31.87 -0.92
N GLU A 451 2.37 -31.54 -1.62
CA GLU A 451 1.60 -32.45 -2.48
C GLU A 451 2.28 -32.60 -3.85
N ASP A 452 2.78 -31.51 -4.45
CA ASP A 452 3.50 -31.55 -5.72
C ASP A 452 5.00 -31.88 -5.55
N ARG A 453 5.32 -33.18 -5.56
CA ARG A 453 6.72 -33.67 -5.52
C ARG A 453 7.52 -33.36 -6.79
N SER A 454 6.85 -33.02 -7.89
CA SER A 454 7.52 -32.69 -9.15
C SER A 454 7.99 -31.24 -9.19
N HIS A 455 7.46 -30.39 -8.30
CA HIS A 455 7.84 -28.99 -8.22
C HIS A 455 9.35 -28.81 -7.97
N PHE A 456 10.00 -27.94 -8.75
CA PHE A 456 11.46 -27.76 -8.71
C PHE A 456 11.99 -27.19 -7.38
N LEU A 457 11.13 -26.59 -6.56
CA LEU A 457 11.44 -26.09 -5.21
C LEU A 457 11.13 -27.09 -4.09
N TYR A 458 10.50 -28.24 -4.39
CA TYR A 458 10.04 -29.22 -3.39
C TYR A 458 11.11 -29.54 -2.34
N SER A 459 12.32 -29.88 -2.79
CA SER A 459 13.42 -30.25 -1.89
C SER A 459 13.85 -29.12 -0.94
N ARG A 460 13.86 -27.87 -1.42
CA ARG A 460 14.18 -26.68 -0.61
C ARG A 460 13.07 -26.35 0.37
N PHE A 461 11.81 -26.49 -0.07
CA PHE A 461 10.63 -26.29 0.76
C PHE A 461 10.62 -27.27 1.94
N VAL A 462 10.81 -28.57 1.68
CA VAL A 462 10.90 -29.61 2.72
C VAL A 462 12.07 -29.34 3.68
N LEU A 463 13.22 -28.88 3.16
CA LEU A 463 14.37 -28.54 4.00
C LEU A 463 14.09 -27.34 4.92
N LEU A 464 13.41 -26.32 4.43
CA LEU A 464 13.00 -25.14 5.22
C LEU A 464 12.04 -25.55 6.35
N LEU A 465 10.98 -26.30 6.00
CA LEU A 465 10.02 -26.83 6.96
C LEU A 465 10.71 -27.67 8.04
N ARG A 466 11.62 -28.58 7.63
CA ARG A 466 12.37 -29.42 8.57
C ARG A 466 13.23 -28.59 9.54
N ARG A 467 13.89 -27.53 9.07
CA ARG A 467 14.73 -26.69 9.93
C ARG A 467 13.91 -25.91 10.96
N ILE A 468 12.77 -25.36 10.55
CA ILE A 468 11.87 -24.62 11.44
C ILE A 468 11.22 -25.57 12.45
N ALA A 469 10.63 -26.67 11.98
CA ALA A 469 9.93 -27.64 12.82
C ALA A 469 10.87 -28.35 13.82
N ALA A 470 12.15 -28.51 13.48
CA ALA A 470 13.16 -29.05 14.40
C ALA A 470 13.53 -28.06 15.52
N PHE A 471 13.32 -26.76 15.32
CA PHE A 471 13.63 -25.72 16.31
C PHE A 471 12.44 -25.43 17.24
N SER A 472 11.27 -25.18 16.66
CA SER A 472 10.03 -24.99 17.42
C SER A 472 8.85 -25.44 16.57
N MET A 473 7.95 -26.20 17.18
CA MET A 473 6.75 -26.71 16.55
C MET A 473 5.66 -26.81 17.60
N THR A 474 4.56 -26.09 17.37
CA THR A 474 3.39 -26.18 18.25
C THR A 474 2.62 -27.49 18.02
N TYR A 475 1.71 -27.83 18.92
CA TYR A 475 0.80 -28.96 18.71
C TYR A 475 -0.01 -28.82 17.41
N ASN A 476 -0.48 -27.60 17.11
CA ASN A 476 -1.22 -27.33 15.88
C ASN A 476 -0.34 -27.52 14.63
N ASP A 477 0.91 -27.07 14.66
CA ASP A 477 1.87 -27.30 13.57
C ASP A 477 2.12 -28.78 13.35
N PHE A 478 2.28 -29.56 14.43
CA PHE A 478 2.48 -31.00 14.35
C PHE A 478 1.28 -31.71 13.71
N VAL A 479 0.06 -31.36 14.13
CA VAL A 479 -1.17 -31.92 13.57
C VAL A 479 -1.34 -31.53 12.09
N SER A 480 -1.09 -30.27 11.74
CA SER A 480 -1.15 -29.80 10.35
C SER A 480 -0.12 -30.53 9.48
N LEU A 481 1.12 -30.68 9.95
CA LEU A 481 2.15 -31.44 9.26
C LEU A 481 1.74 -32.90 9.06
N LEU A 482 1.19 -33.54 10.09
CA LEU A 482 0.67 -34.91 9.98
C LEU A 482 -0.45 -35.00 8.94
N ARG A 483 -1.37 -34.02 8.87
CA ARG A 483 -2.41 -33.99 7.83
C ARG A 483 -1.81 -33.87 6.43
N CYS A 484 -0.82 -33.01 6.22
CA CYS A 484 -0.15 -32.86 4.92
C CYS A 484 0.61 -34.12 4.49
N VAL A 485 1.22 -34.85 5.44
CA VAL A 485 2.03 -36.04 5.12
C VAL A 485 1.21 -37.31 5.07
N ALA A 486 0.31 -37.53 6.03
CA ALA A 486 -0.50 -38.73 6.15
C ALA A 486 -1.82 -38.66 5.37
N GLY A 487 -2.41 -37.47 5.20
CA GLY A 487 -3.67 -37.28 4.48
C GLY A 487 -3.64 -37.84 3.06
N PRO A 488 -2.67 -37.45 2.20
CA PRO A 488 -2.54 -38.00 0.86
C PRO A 488 -2.30 -39.52 0.82
N ILE A 489 -1.66 -40.08 1.86
CA ILE A 489 -1.40 -41.52 1.95
C ILE A 489 -2.68 -42.28 2.31
N LEU A 490 -3.53 -41.71 3.18
CA LEU A 490 -4.82 -42.28 3.55
C LEU A 490 -5.84 -42.18 2.40
N LEU A 491 -5.84 -41.08 1.64
CA LEU A 491 -6.73 -40.90 0.49
C LEU A 491 -6.33 -41.77 -0.71
N ALA A 492 -5.03 -42.00 -0.92
CA ALA A 492 -4.55 -42.91 -1.96
C ALA A 492 -4.92 -44.39 -1.68
N GLU A 493 -5.13 -44.76 -0.42
CA GLU A 493 -5.62 -46.10 -0.07
C GLU A 493 -7.12 -46.28 -0.35
N ASP A 494 -7.91 -45.20 -0.43
CA ASP A 494 -9.35 -45.26 -0.75
C ASP A 494 -9.63 -45.22 -2.27
N GLU A 495 -8.81 -44.53 -3.08
CA GLU A 495 -8.97 -44.49 -4.55
C GLU A 495 -8.46 -45.76 -5.26
N GLU A 496 -7.57 -46.55 -4.64
CA GLU A 496 -7.06 -47.81 -5.21
C GLU A 496 -7.96 -49.04 -4.90
N VAL A 497 -9.09 -48.88 -4.19
CA VAL A 497 -9.95 -50.02 -3.79
C VAL A 497 -10.82 -50.60 -4.92
N ASP A 498 -10.92 -49.94 -6.07
CA ASP A 498 -11.73 -50.44 -7.19
C ASP A 498 -11.01 -51.38 -8.17
N LYS A 499 -9.78 -51.83 -7.88
CA LYS A 499 -9.11 -52.87 -8.69
C LYS A 499 -8.45 -53.93 -7.82
N GLU A 500 -9.14 -55.07 -7.73
CA GLU A 500 -8.70 -56.38 -7.27
C GLU A 500 -7.17 -56.58 -7.28
N SER A 501 -6.53 -56.70 -6.11
CA SER A 501 -5.63 -57.82 -5.76
C SER A 501 -4.79 -57.55 -4.48
N GLU A 502 -4.85 -58.53 -3.58
CA GLU A 502 -3.91 -58.88 -2.49
C GLU A 502 -3.22 -57.75 -1.69
N GLN A 503 -3.81 -57.47 -0.52
CA GLN A 503 -3.25 -56.71 0.59
C GLN A 503 -1.91 -57.27 1.09
N LYS A 504 -0.79 -56.79 0.52
CA LYS A 504 0.44 -56.61 1.29
C LYS A 504 0.29 -55.32 2.08
N LYS A 505 0.05 -55.42 3.40
CA LYS A 505 0.13 -54.31 4.36
C LYS A 505 1.44 -53.55 4.18
N LYS A 506 1.44 -52.50 3.34
CA LYS A 506 2.56 -51.57 3.18
C LYS A 506 2.60 -50.74 4.46
N ARG A 507 3.52 -51.07 5.37
CA ARG A 507 3.82 -50.21 6.52
C ARG A 507 4.23 -48.83 6.00
N ILE A 508 3.38 -47.84 6.24
CA ILE A 508 3.70 -46.43 6.02
C ILE A 508 4.88 -46.10 6.94
N ARG A 509 6.05 -45.85 6.35
CA ARG A 509 7.19 -45.27 7.05
C ARG A 509 7.05 -43.76 6.94
N LEU A 510 6.43 -43.15 7.95
CA LEU A 510 6.51 -41.70 8.12
C LEU A 510 7.99 -41.32 8.26
N ALA A 511 8.40 -40.25 7.57
CA ALA A 511 9.73 -39.68 7.80
C ALA A 511 9.84 -39.32 9.29
N VAL A 512 10.89 -39.79 9.95
CA VAL A 512 11.13 -39.51 11.37
C VAL A 512 11.37 -38.01 11.51
N ILE A 513 10.34 -37.28 11.91
CA ILE A 513 10.44 -35.89 12.36
C ILE A 513 10.66 -35.99 13.86
N SER A 514 11.91 -35.80 14.28
CA SER A 514 12.25 -35.64 15.69
C SER A 514 11.68 -34.30 16.16
N SER A 515 10.52 -34.31 16.81
CA SER A 515 9.89 -33.11 17.36
C SER A 515 10.29 -32.91 18.82
N SER A 516 10.76 -31.72 19.17
CA SER A 516 10.73 -31.20 20.55
C SER A 516 9.42 -30.44 20.73
N VAL A 517 8.33 -31.14 21.04
CA VAL A 517 7.07 -30.48 21.39
C VAL A 517 7.27 -29.84 22.77
N GLN A 518 7.29 -28.51 22.84
CA GLN A 518 7.16 -27.79 24.11
C GLN A 518 5.68 -27.81 24.51
N ALA A 519 5.41 -28.32 25.71
CA ALA A 519 4.08 -28.46 26.29
C ALA A 519 3.61 -27.16 26.93
#